data_AF-A0A3G8R6N6-F1
#
_entry.id   AF-A0A3G8R6N6-F1
#
_cell.length_a   1.000
_cell.length_b   1.000
_cell.length_c   1.000
_cell.angle_alpha   90.00
_cell.angle_beta   90.00
_cell.angle_gamma   90.00
#
_symmetry.space_group_name_H-M   'P 1'
#
loop_
_entity.id
_entity.type
_entity.pdbx_description
1 polymer ?
#
loop_
_entity_poly.entity_id
_entity_poly.type
_entity_poly.pdbx_seq_one_letter_code
_entity_poly.pdbx_strand_id
1 'polypeptide(L)'
;MIAVPSVVIKDGEMMLKEIKKAKLTTGEVEVSLRQNKVGNIKDVDLAIFESNGKLSTILNNEQAAATKKDIQMTLDVLANNGFRIPEEKITEGKTAPLFERSL
;
A
#
# COMPACT_ATOMS: atom_id res chain seq x y z
N MET A 1 -17.83 -5.60 -27.19
CA MET A 1 -16.36 -5.70 -27.00
C MET A 1 -16.10 -5.67 -25.49
N ILE A 2 -15.44 -6.70 -24.96
CA ILE A 2 -14.88 -6.65 -23.60
C ILE A 2 -13.53 -5.95 -23.74
N ALA A 3 -13.34 -4.82 -23.07
CA ALA A 3 -12.06 -4.10 -23.13
C ALA A 3 -10.96 -4.98 -22.51
N VAL A 4 -9.79 -5.09 -23.13
CA VAL A 4 -8.66 -5.84 -22.56
C VAL A 4 -7.91 -4.92 -21.59
N PRO A 5 -7.60 -5.37 -20.36
CA PRO A 5 -6.80 -4.59 -19.43
C PRO A 5 -5.47 -4.19 -20.07
N SER A 6 -4.99 -2.98 -19.78
CA SER A 6 -3.76 -2.46 -20.38
C SER A 6 -2.85 -1.85 -19.32
N VAL A 7 -1.56 -2.15 -19.44
CA VAL A 7 -0.53 -1.56 -18.57
C VAL A 7 -0.26 -0.14 -19.06
N VAL A 8 -0.70 0.85 -18.27
CA VAL A 8 -0.59 2.27 -18.61
C VAL A 8 0.58 2.96 -17.91
N ILE A 9 1.11 2.37 -16.84
CA ILE A 9 2.35 2.79 -16.18
C ILE A 9 3.17 1.55 -15.85
N LYS A 10 4.49 1.63 -16.08
CA LYS A 10 5.46 0.62 -15.68
C LYS A 10 6.75 1.30 -15.24
N ASP A 11 7.36 0.85 -14.15
CA ASP A 11 8.65 1.33 -13.63
C ASP A 11 8.70 2.87 -13.47
N GLY A 12 7.60 3.48 -13.04
CA GLY A 12 7.47 4.92 -12.90
C GLY A 12 7.46 5.71 -14.22
N GLU A 13 7.12 5.06 -15.33
CA GLU A 13 6.99 5.66 -16.66
C GLU A 13 5.62 5.40 -17.29
N MET A 14 5.06 6.42 -17.94
CA MET A 14 3.79 6.30 -18.65
C MET A 14 3.95 5.57 -19.98
N MET A 15 3.12 4.55 -20.19
CA MET A 15 3.06 3.78 -21.43
C MET A 15 2.15 4.50 -22.43
N LEU A 16 2.62 5.60 -23.02
CA LEU A 16 1.82 6.50 -23.88
C LEU A 16 1.10 5.78 -25.03
N LYS A 17 1.73 4.75 -25.61
CA LYS A 17 1.11 3.92 -26.67
C LYS A 17 -0.13 3.18 -26.16
N GLU A 18 -0.04 2.64 -24.95
CA GLU A 18 -1.11 1.89 -24.30
C GLU A 18 -2.23 2.81 -23.80
N ILE A 19 -1.87 3.96 -23.21
CA ILE A 19 -2.83 5.03 -22.83
C ILE A 19 -3.65 5.46 -24.05
N LYS A 20 -3.00 5.69 -25.20
CA LYS A 20 -3.68 6.05 -26.45
C LYS A 20 -4.61 4.95 -26.95
N LYS A 21 -4.18 3.67 -26.90
CA LYS A 21 -5.01 2.52 -27.28
C LYS A 21 -6.25 2.39 -26.38
N ALA A 22 -6.08 2.67 -25.09
CA ALA A 22 -7.16 2.71 -24.11
C ALA A 22 -8.08 3.94 -24.24
N LYS A 23 -7.80 4.85 -25.19
CA LYS A 23 -8.52 6.11 -25.40
C LYS A 23 -8.54 7.01 -24.16
N LEU A 24 -7.46 6.96 -23.39
CA LEU A 24 -7.23 7.82 -22.23
C LEU A 24 -6.25 8.94 -22.58
N THR A 25 -6.32 9.99 -21.79
CA THR A 25 -5.31 11.04 -21.68
C THR A 25 -4.39 10.77 -20.49
N THR A 26 -3.20 11.36 -20.49
CA THR A 26 -2.29 11.31 -19.33
C THR A 26 -2.93 11.94 -18.09
N GLY A 27 -3.71 13.01 -18.27
CA GLY A 27 -4.44 13.68 -17.19
C GLY A 27 -5.49 12.78 -16.53
N GLU A 28 -6.22 11.96 -17.29
CA GLU A 28 -7.15 10.98 -16.73
C GLU A 28 -6.43 9.90 -15.91
N VAL A 29 -5.28 9.42 -16.38
CA VAL A 29 -4.45 8.47 -15.63
C VAL A 29 -3.98 9.10 -14.31
N GLU A 30 -3.51 10.35 -14.34
CA GLU A 30 -3.10 11.08 -13.13
C GLU A 30 -4.26 11.33 -12.14
N VAL A 31 -5.47 11.63 -12.64
CA VAL A 31 -6.67 11.73 -11.79
C VAL A 31 -6.93 10.39 -11.09
N SER A 32 -6.88 9.28 -11.82
CA SER A 32 -7.09 7.95 -11.25
C SER A 32 -6.00 7.56 -10.24
N LEU A 33 -4.74 7.92 -10.49
CA LEU A 33 -3.67 7.75 -9.49
C LEU A 33 -3.98 8.48 -8.18
N ARG A 34 -4.40 9.75 -8.26
CA ARG A 34 -4.78 10.52 -7.06
C ARG A 34 -5.97 9.91 -6.32
N GLN A 35 -6.95 9.38 -7.03
CA GLN A 35 -8.07 8.64 -6.43
C GLN A 35 -7.61 7.37 -5.69
N ASN A 36 -6.55 6.74 -6.18
CA ASN A 36 -5.87 5.62 -5.53
C ASN A 36 -4.82 6.04 -4.48
N LYS A 37 -4.82 7.31 -4.05
CA LYS A 37 -3.89 7.88 -3.06
C LYS A 37 -2.41 7.87 -3.50
N VAL A 38 -2.16 7.89 -4.81
CA VAL A 38 -0.82 7.99 -5.39
C VAL A 38 -0.61 9.40 -5.92
N GLY A 39 0.35 10.12 -5.32
CA GLY A 39 0.64 11.52 -5.67
C GLY A 39 1.70 11.69 -6.77
N ASN A 40 2.57 10.70 -6.95
CA ASN A 40 3.69 10.77 -7.88
C ASN A 40 3.78 9.48 -8.70
N ILE A 41 3.94 9.62 -10.01
CA ILE A 41 4.08 8.49 -10.94
C ILE A 41 5.34 7.68 -10.65
N LYS A 42 6.41 8.32 -10.15
CA LYS A 42 7.66 7.63 -9.81
C LYS A 42 7.53 6.62 -8.66
N ASP A 43 6.46 6.73 -7.88
CA ASP A 43 6.15 5.78 -6.81
C ASP A 43 5.46 4.50 -7.32
N VAL A 44 5.09 4.45 -8.60
CA VAL A 44 4.32 3.36 -9.20
C VAL A 44 5.23 2.37 -9.91
N ASP A 45 5.16 1.11 -9.52
CA ASP A 45 5.79 0.00 -10.24
C ASP A 45 4.94 -0.42 -11.44
N LEU A 46 3.63 -0.55 -11.22
CA LEU A 46 2.67 -0.93 -12.26
C LEU A 46 1.33 -0.22 -12.07
N ALA A 47 0.75 0.29 -13.16
CA ALA A 47 -0.66 0.66 -13.18
C ALA A 47 -1.38 -0.01 -14.35
N ILE A 48 -2.48 -0.69 -14.06
CA ILE A 48 -3.29 -1.44 -15.02
C ILE A 48 -4.64 -0.75 -15.13
N PHE A 49 -4.98 -0.30 -16.34
CA PHE A 49 -6.32 0.16 -16.65
C PHE A 49 -7.21 -1.05 -16.97
N GLU A 50 -8.20 -1.28 -16.11
CA GLU A 50 -9.07 -2.46 -16.14
C GLU A 50 -10.24 -2.27 -17.11
N SER A 51 -10.86 -3.38 -17.53
CA SER A 51 -12.02 -3.38 -18.44
C SER A 51 -13.24 -2.62 -17.91
N ASN A 52 -13.31 -2.42 -16.59
CA ASN A 52 -14.40 -1.70 -15.92
C ASN A 52 -14.14 -0.18 -15.79
N GLY A 53 -13.06 0.32 -16.39
CA GLY A 53 -12.69 1.73 -16.35
C GLY A 53 -11.97 2.17 -15.06
N LYS A 54 -11.62 1.24 -14.17
CA LYS A 54 -10.83 1.52 -12.96
C LYS A 54 -9.35 1.32 -13.22
N LEU A 55 -8.53 2.00 -12.43
CA LEU A 55 -7.08 1.84 -12.43
C LEU A 55 -6.67 1.02 -11.21
N SER A 56 -6.05 -0.14 -11.43
CA SER A 56 -5.34 -0.91 -10.40
C SER A 56 -3.90 -0.41 -10.32
N THR A 57 -3.36 -0.23 -9.12
CA THR A 57 -2.02 0.36 -8.92
C THR A 57 -1.19 -0.50 -7.97
N ILE A 58 0.07 -0.73 -8.32
CA ILE A 58 1.09 -1.38 -7.50
C ILE A 58 2.20 -0.38 -7.29
N LEU A 59 2.53 -0.11 -6.02
CA LEU A 59 3.61 0.79 -5.64
C LEU A 59 4.95 0.08 -5.74
N ASN A 60 6.00 0.86 -5.96
CA ASN A 60 7.38 0.38 -5.87
C ASN A 60 7.72 -0.05 -4.42
N ASN A 61 8.82 -0.77 -4.25
CA ASN A 61 9.23 -1.30 -2.95
C ASN A 61 9.50 -0.20 -1.89
N GLU A 62 9.88 1.00 -2.31
CA GLU A 62 10.15 2.11 -1.38
C GLU A 62 8.85 2.63 -0.75
N GLN A 63 7.76 2.68 -1.52
CA GLN A 63 6.47 3.22 -1.05
C GLN A 63 5.44 2.15 -0.67
N ALA A 64 5.70 0.88 -0.99
CA ALA A 64 4.84 -0.23 -0.61
C ALA A 64 4.76 -0.35 0.92
N ALA A 65 3.55 -0.63 1.43
CA ALA A 65 3.37 -0.92 2.84
C ALA A 65 4.08 -2.22 3.22
N ALA A 66 4.76 -2.23 4.37
CA ALA A 66 5.43 -3.42 4.87
C ALA A 66 4.42 -4.55 5.09
N THR A 67 4.74 -5.74 4.56
CA THR A 67 3.96 -6.95 4.80
C THR A 67 4.29 -7.53 6.18
N LYS A 68 3.44 -8.44 6.67
CA LYS A 68 3.74 -9.22 7.88
C LYS A 68 5.10 -9.94 7.79
N LYS A 69 5.47 -10.38 6.59
CA LYS A 69 6.73 -11.09 6.34
C LYS A 69 7.92 -10.14 6.49
N ASP A 70 7.84 -8.93 5.94
CA ASP A 70 8.91 -7.93 6.04
C ASP A 70 9.15 -7.52 7.50
N ILE A 71 8.07 -7.37 8.27
CA ILE A 71 8.13 -7.12 9.70
C ILE A 71 8.80 -8.30 10.42
N GLN A 72 8.39 -9.54 10.14
CA GLN A 72 8.98 -10.72 10.78
C GLN A 72 10.48 -10.86 10.46
N MET A 73 10.89 -10.65 9.20
CA MET A 73 12.30 -10.65 8.83
C MET A 73 13.09 -9.60 9.62
N THR A 74 12.51 -8.40 9.81
CA THR A 74 13.13 -7.35 10.62
C THR A 74 13.29 -7.80 12.08
N LEU A 75 12.25 -8.41 12.66
CA LEU A 75 12.31 -8.95 14.03
C LEU A 75 13.35 -10.06 14.18
N ASP A 76 13.44 -10.97 13.22
CA ASP A 76 14.42 -12.07 13.23
C ASP A 76 15.86 -11.52 13.16
N VAL A 77 16.10 -10.53 12.30
CA VAL A 77 17.40 -9.84 12.21
C VAL A 77 17.74 -9.16 13.53
N LEU A 78 16.78 -8.49 14.18
CA LEU A 78 16.99 -7.86 15.48
C LEU A 78 17.30 -8.88 16.58
N ALA A 79 16.55 -9.97 16.66
CA ALA A 79 16.74 -11.04 17.64
C ALA A 79 18.11 -11.71 17.50
N ASN A 80 18.55 -11.98 16.27
CA ASN A 80 19.86 -12.56 15.99
C ASN A 80 21.02 -11.63 16.39
N ASN A 81 20.78 -10.32 16.43
CA ASN A 81 21.74 -9.32 16.91
C ASN A 81 21.61 -9.00 18.41
N GLY A 82 20.85 -9.81 19.16
CA GLY A 82 20.71 -9.69 20.61
C GLY A 82 19.66 -8.70 21.08
N PHE A 83 18.91 -8.05 20.17
CA PHE A 83 17.78 -7.19 20.53
C PHE A 83 16.53 -8.06 20.74
N ARG A 84 16.08 -8.18 21.99
CA ARG A 84 14.86 -8.92 22.34
C ARG A 84 13.76 -7.93 22.66
N ILE A 85 12.64 -8.01 21.94
CA ILE A 85 11.40 -7.36 22.36
C ILE A 85 11.01 -8.00 23.70
N PRO A 86 10.90 -7.23 24.80
CA PRO A 86 10.43 -7.79 26.06
C PRO A 86 8.99 -8.28 25.85
N GLU A 87 8.71 -9.55 26.20
CA GLU A 87 7.32 -10.02 26.27
C GLU A 87 6.62 -9.21 27.35
N GLU A 88 5.78 -8.27 26.94
CA GLU A 88 4.81 -7.68 27.85
C GLU A 88 3.83 -8.81 28.21
N LYS A 89 3.96 -9.36 29.43
CA LYS A 89 2.91 -10.19 30.00
C LYS A 89 1.66 -9.33 29.97
N ILE A 90 0.71 -9.67 29.11
CA ILE A 90 -0.65 -9.16 29.20
C ILE A 90 -1.19 -9.73 30.51
N THR A 91 -0.88 -9.07 31.63
CA THR A 91 -1.58 -9.31 32.88
C THR A 91 -2.99 -8.84 32.61
N GLU A 92 -3.95 -9.78 32.55
CA GLU A 92 -5.38 -9.47 32.54
C GLU A 92 -5.63 -8.32 33.51
N GLY A 93 -5.96 -7.16 32.95
CA GLY A 93 -6.08 -5.93 33.73
C GLY A 93 -7.12 -6.15 34.82
N LYS A 94 -6.71 -6.11 36.09
CA LYS A 94 -7.62 -5.71 37.16
C LYS A 94 -8.01 -4.27 36.85
N THR A 95 -9.17 -4.06 36.24
CA THR A 95 -9.80 -2.74 36.18
C THR A 95 -9.98 -2.25 37.62
N ALA A 96 -9.26 -1.19 37.99
CA ALA A 96 -9.50 -0.51 39.26
C ALA A 96 -10.96 0.00 39.24
N PRO A 97 -11.76 -0.22 40.32
CA PRO A 97 -13.12 0.28 40.35
C PRO A 97 -13.08 1.82 40.35
N LEU A 98 -13.62 2.41 39.28
CA LEU A 98 -13.54 3.86 39.04
C LEU A 98 -14.43 4.71 39.98
N PHE A 99 -15.15 4.10 40.92
CA PHE A 99 -16.10 4.81 41.78
C PHE A 99 -16.19 4.21 43.18
N GLU A 100 -15.14 4.39 43.99
CA GLU A 100 -15.32 4.50 45.44
C GLU A 100 -15.03 5.95 45.84
N ARG A 101 -16.00 6.84 45.57
CA ARG A 101 -16.08 8.11 46.29
C ARG A 101 -17.04 7.93 47.44
N SER A 102 -16.49 8.18 48.62
CA SER A 102 -17.07 8.06 49.95
C SER A 102 -18.47 8.69 50.07
N LEU A 103 -19.36 7.96 50.75
CA LEU A 103 -20.50 8.54 51.48
C LEU A 103 -19.99 9.19 52.77
#